data_AF-A0A2S9YCU5-F1
#
_entry.id   AF-A0A2S9YCU5-F1
#
_cell.length_a   1.000
_cell.length_b   1.000
_cell.length_c   1.000
_cell.angle_alpha   90.00
_cell.angle_beta   90.00
_cell.angle_gamma   90.00
#
_symmetry.space_group_name_H-M   'P 1'
#
loop_
_entity.id
_entity.type
_entity.pdbx_description
1 polymer ?
#
loop_
_entity_poly.entity_id
_entity_poly.type
_entity_poly.pdbx_seq_one_letter_code
_entity_poly.pdbx_strand_id
1 'polypeptide(L)'
;MKVLIPTQSHDVHAKAVASALATKGHEAVLWYASDLPTQQTLSLSYKGSSEAQLELQGVDINHHGAFDVVWLRRPASPVLPSTMHPGDHTFAVQEWRSVLEGVWDTLSRTGFWINPRSAARRAESKPAQLAAARRVGLDVPPMLQRVFAVDVLTCPRCMGPMSLKKVANTPDDIARVLAKVGLGPRTPPRPRAAPPGQLELEFAA
;
A
#
# COMPACT_ATOMS: atom_id res chain seq x y z
N MET A 1 23.03 -14.34 7.39
CA MET A 1 21.74 -13.91 7.98
C MET A 1 20.62 -14.29 7.03
N LYS A 2 19.44 -14.56 7.57
CA LYS A 2 18.21 -14.84 6.85
C LYS A 2 17.27 -13.65 6.98
N VAL A 3 16.91 -13.05 5.85
CA VAL A 3 16.14 -11.82 5.76
C VAL A 3 14.75 -12.12 5.18
N LEU A 4 13.69 -11.80 5.91
CA LEU A 4 12.33 -11.84 5.38
C LEU A 4 11.99 -10.52 4.70
N ILE A 5 11.45 -10.60 3.49
CA ILE A 5 10.97 -9.45 2.71
C ILE A 5 9.51 -9.73 2.31
N PRO A 6 8.51 -9.39 3.15
CA PRO A 6 7.11 -9.48 2.77
C PRO A 6 6.81 -8.44 1.69
N THR A 7 6.39 -8.89 0.50
CA THR A 7 6.27 -8.04 -0.69
C THR A 7 5.22 -8.55 -1.68
N GLN A 8 5.29 -8.10 -2.93
CA GLN A 8 4.39 -8.46 -4.03
C GLN A 8 5.20 -9.07 -5.18
N SER A 9 4.58 -9.97 -5.95
CA SER A 9 5.24 -10.74 -7.03
C SER A 9 5.91 -9.87 -8.10
N HIS A 10 5.41 -8.64 -8.31
CA HIS A 10 5.91 -7.68 -9.29
C HIS A 10 6.81 -6.58 -8.68
N ASP A 11 7.18 -6.65 -7.39
CA ASP A 11 8.04 -5.64 -6.78
C ASP A 11 9.51 -5.81 -7.19
N VAL A 12 9.91 -5.07 -8.23
CA VAL A 12 11.30 -5.07 -8.74
C VAL A 12 12.33 -4.63 -7.69
N HIS A 13 11.95 -3.79 -6.72
CA HIS A 13 12.87 -3.32 -5.69
C HIS A 13 13.16 -4.42 -4.68
N ALA A 14 12.15 -5.20 -4.31
CA ALA A 14 12.32 -6.34 -3.42
C ALA A 14 13.27 -7.38 -4.05
N LYS A 15 13.08 -7.68 -5.34
CA LYS A 15 13.96 -8.59 -6.10
C LYS A 15 15.40 -8.06 -6.20
N ALA A 16 15.58 -6.77 -6.46
CA ALA A 16 16.91 -6.16 -6.51
C ALA A 16 17.65 -6.25 -5.17
N VAL A 17 16.96 -5.98 -4.05
CA VAL A 17 17.55 -6.10 -2.72
C VAL A 17 17.84 -7.56 -2.36
N ALA A 18 16.93 -8.50 -2.68
CA ALA A 18 17.16 -9.93 -2.48
C ALA A 18 18.42 -10.39 -3.24
N SER A 19 18.58 -9.96 -4.49
CA SER A 19 19.79 -10.23 -5.28
C SER A 19 21.05 -9.64 -4.63
N ALA A 20 21.01 -8.39 -4.18
CA ALA A 20 22.14 -7.76 -3.51
C ALA A 20 22.51 -8.44 -2.18
N LEU A 21 21.52 -8.91 -1.41
CA LEU A 21 21.74 -9.70 -0.18
C LEU A 21 22.39 -11.05 -0.50
N ALA A 22 21.94 -11.73 -1.56
CA ALA A 22 22.53 -12.98 -2.01
C ALA A 22 24.01 -12.81 -2.43
N THR A 23 24.34 -11.74 -3.18
CA THR A 23 25.73 -11.41 -3.54
C THR A 23 26.62 -11.17 -2.30
N LYS A 24 26.03 -10.75 -1.18
CA LYS A 24 26.71 -10.55 0.11
C LYS A 24 26.73 -11.80 1.00
N GLY A 25 26.28 -12.95 0.51
CA GLY A 25 26.26 -14.20 1.29
C GLY A 25 25.15 -14.24 2.35
N HIS A 26 24.02 -13.57 2.11
CA HIS A 26 22.84 -13.62 2.96
C HIS A 26 21.66 -14.26 2.23
N GLU A 27 20.82 -14.97 2.96
CA GLU A 27 19.60 -15.55 2.43
C GLU A 27 18.48 -14.51 2.49
N ALA A 28 17.82 -14.25 1.37
CA ALA A 28 16.65 -13.38 1.31
C ALA A 28 15.42 -14.21 0.92
N VAL A 29 14.39 -14.17 1.75
CA VAL A 29 13.10 -14.82 1.53
C VAL A 29 12.09 -13.76 1.11
N LEU A 30 11.74 -13.75 -0.17
CA LEU A 30 10.60 -12.97 -0.68
C LEU A 30 9.33 -13.71 -0.30
N TRP A 31 8.46 -13.07 0.48
CA TRP A 31 7.20 -13.67 0.88
C TRP A 31 6.01 -12.88 0.33
N TYR A 32 5.12 -13.56 -0.39
CA TYR A 32 3.95 -12.96 -1.02
C TYR A 32 2.69 -13.28 -0.21
N ALA A 33 2.30 -12.36 0.68
CA ALA A 33 1.10 -12.56 1.50
C ALA A 33 -0.21 -12.68 0.69
N SER A 34 -0.21 -12.28 -0.60
CA SER A 34 -1.31 -12.54 -1.53
C SER A 34 -1.57 -14.01 -1.80
N ASP A 35 -0.59 -14.87 -1.58
CA ASP A 35 -0.73 -16.32 -1.76
C ASP A 35 -1.42 -16.99 -0.57
N LEU A 36 -1.65 -16.26 0.53
CA LEU A 36 -2.52 -16.69 1.61
C LEU A 36 -4.00 -16.45 1.26
N PRO A 37 -4.93 -17.30 1.71
CA PRO A 37 -4.73 -18.70 2.14
C PRO A 37 -4.78 -19.71 0.97
N THR A 38 -4.81 -19.24 -0.27
CA THR A 38 -5.15 -20.07 -1.44
C THR A 38 -4.02 -21.00 -1.87
N GLN A 39 -2.77 -20.59 -1.69
CA GLN A 39 -1.56 -21.32 -2.13
C GLN A 39 -0.54 -21.53 -1.00
N GLN A 40 -0.67 -20.76 0.08
CA GLN A 40 0.20 -20.82 1.25
C GLN A 40 -0.62 -20.89 2.54
N THR A 41 0.01 -21.41 3.59
CA THR A 41 -0.47 -21.38 4.96
C THR A 41 0.52 -20.66 5.85
N LEU A 42 0.00 -20.08 6.93
CA LEU A 42 0.77 -19.43 7.96
C LEU A 42 0.36 -20.02 9.31
N SER A 43 1.34 -20.31 10.15
CA SER A 43 1.13 -20.72 11.53
C SER A 43 2.11 -20.01 12.45
N LEU A 44 1.64 -19.63 13.63
CA LEU A 44 2.44 -19.02 14.68
C LEU A 44 2.26 -19.88 15.93
N SER A 45 3.35 -20.42 16.49
CA SER A 45 3.30 -21.32 17.64
C SER A 45 4.30 -20.94 18.71
N TYR A 46 3.99 -21.28 19.97
CA TYR A 46 4.87 -21.10 21.12
C TYR A 46 5.22 -22.50 21.66
N LYS A 47 6.31 -23.09 21.18
CA LYS A 47 6.76 -24.44 21.57
C LYS A 47 7.45 -24.43 22.95
N GLY A 48 6.72 -24.02 24.00
CA GLY A 48 7.22 -23.96 25.37
C GLY A 48 8.25 -22.84 25.65
N SER A 49 8.48 -21.95 24.68
CA SER A 49 9.35 -20.78 24.80
C SER A 49 8.53 -19.50 24.71
N SER A 50 9.02 -18.40 25.26
CA SER A 50 8.42 -17.07 25.08
C SER A 50 8.56 -16.53 23.66
N GLU A 51 9.41 -17.14 22.84
CA GLU A 51 9.61 -16.76 21.44
C GLU A 51 8.62 -17.50 20.54
N ALA A 52 7.98 -16.76 19.64
CA ALA A 52 7.09 -17.33 18.66
C ALA A 52 7.88 -17.95 17.50
N GLN A 53 7.47 -19.14 17.07
CA GLN A 53 7.99 -19.82 15.89
C GLN A 53 7.01 -19.57 14.74
N LEU A 54 7.50 -18.94 13.67
CA LEU A 54 6.74 -18.74 12.45
C LEU A 54 6.94 -19.95 11.54
N GLU A 55 5.84 -20.45 11.01
CA GLU A 55 5.81 -21.45 9.96
C GLU A 55 5.07 -20.89 8.75
N LEU A 56 5.74 -20.93 7.60
CA LEU A 56 5.20 -20.58 6.28
C LEU A 56 5.39 -21.78 5.38
N GLN A 57 4.30 -22.29 4.81
CA GLN A 57 4.33 -23.42 3.91
C GLN A 57 3.48 -23.13 2.66
N GLY A 58 3.91 -23.63 1.51
CA GLY A 58 3.13 -23.59 0.27
C GLY A 58 4.00 -23.34 -0.95
N VAL A 59 3.39 -22.78 -2.00
CA VAL A 59 4.09 -22.43 -3.24
C VAL A 59 5.27 -21.50 -2.93
N ASP A 60 6.45 -21.87 -3.44
CA ASP A 60 7.72 -21.12 -3.34
C ASP A 60 8.22 -20.81 -1.91
N ILE A 61 7.62 -21.39 -0.87
CA ILE A 61 8.03 -21.15 0.51
C ILE A 61 7.89 -22.39 1.40
N ASN A 62 8.97 -22.71 2.09
CA ASN A 62 8.99 -23.67 3.19
C ASN A 62 9.94 -23.13 4.26
N HIS A 63 9.38 -22.52 5.29
CA HIS A 63 10.14 -21.91 6.37
C HIS A 63 9.54 -22.27 7.72
N HIS A 64 10.41 -22.68 8.64
CA HIS A 64 10.10 -22.87 10.05
C HIS A 64 11.21 -22.21 10.87
N GLY A 65 10.85 -21.26 11.74
CA GLY A 65 11.81 -20.61 12.63
C GLY A 65 11.63 -19.10 12.74
N ALA A 66 12.73 -18.44 13.08
CA ALA A 66 12.84 -17.00 13.13
C ALA A 66 13.66 -16.46 11.95
N PHE A 67 13.51 -15.16 11.70
CA PHE A 67 14.34 -14.40 10.76
C PHE A 67 15.25 -13.44 11.55
N ASP A 68 16.48 -13.25 11.07
CA ASP A 68 17.41 -12.30 11.67
C ASP A 68 16.96 -10.85 11.43
N VAL A 69 16.44 -10.61 10.22
CA VAL A 69 16.01 -9.30 9.76
C VAL A 69 14.67 -9.41 9.04
N VAL A 70 13.77 -8.47 9.29
CA VAL A 70 12.52 -8.31 8.53
C VAL A 70 12.51 -6.94 7.87
N TRP A 71 12.51 -6.91 6.53
CA TRP A 71 12.26 -5.69 5.77
C TRP A 71 10.79 -5.64 5.36
N LEU A 72 9.97 -4.92 6.13
CA LEU A 72 8.53 -4.83 5.93
C LEU A 72 8.20 -4.02 4.67
N ARG A 73 8.17 -4.69 3.51
CA ARG A 73 8.17 -4.06 2.19
C ARG A 73 6.86 -4.28 1.42
N ARG A 74 5.83 -3.50 1.77
CA ARG A 74 4.53 -3.50 1.07
C ARG A 74 3.88 -4.91 0.96
N PRO A 75 3.70 -5.63 2.08
CA PRO A 75 2.97 -6.89 2.04
C PRO A 75 1.60 -6.68 1.41
N ALA A 76 1.27 -7.49 0.39
CA ALA A 76 -0.06 -7.50 -0.20
C ALA A 76 -1.09 -8.05 0.79
N SER A 77 -2.36 -7.75 0.56
CA SER A 77 -3.45 -8.41 1.28
C SER A 77 -3.61 -9.86 0.80
N PRO A 78 -3.98 -10.80 1.68
CA PRO A 78 -4.38 -12.15 1.32
C PRO A 78 -5.47 -12.18 0.25
N VAL A 79 -5.38 -13.15 -0.66
CA VAL A 79 -6.39 -13.39 -1.69
C VAL A 79 -7.25 -14.57 -1.26
N LEU A 80 -8.51 -14.27 -0.93
CA LEU A 80 -9.46 -15.29 -0.52
C LEU A 80 -9.95 -16.13 -1.72
N PRO A 81 -10.31 -17.41 -1.51
CA PRO A 81 -10.85 -18.26 -2.55
C PRO A 81 -12.11 -17.65 -3.20
N SER A 82 -12.19 -17.68 -4.53
CA SER A 82 -13.38 -17.21 -5.28
C SER A 82 -14.62 -18.06 -5.02
N THR A 83 -14.45 -19.26 -4.49
CA THR A 83 -15.52 -20.18 -4.10
C THR A 83 -16.13 -19.86 -2.72
N MET A 84 -15.57 -18.88 -1.99
CA MET A 84 -16.07 -18.48 -0.68
C MET A 84 -17.47 -17.88 -0.77
N HIS A 85 -18.33 -18.23 0.19
CA HIS A 85 -19.66 -17.67 0.27
C HIS A 85 -19.60 -16.15 0.53
N PRO A 86 -20.38 -15.31 -0.18
CA PRO A 86 -20.29 -13.85 -0.04
C PRO A 86 -20.55 -13.33 1.38
N GLY A 87 -21.39 -14.03 2.15
CA GLY A 87 -21.68 -13.69 3.55
C GLY A 87 -20.45 -13.78 4.48
N ASP A 88 -19.49 -14.64 4.14
CA ASP A 88 -18.30 -14.87 4.97
C ASP A 88 -17.12 -14.00 4.54
N HIS A 89 -17.17 -13.44 3.33
CA HIS A 89 -16.04 -12.73 2.73
C HIS A 89 -15.57 -11.55 3.59
N THR A 90 -16.48 -10.72 4.08
CA THR A 90 -16.14 -9.56 4.91
C THR A 90 -15.48 -9.99 6.23
N PHE A 91 -16.02 -11.02 6.88
CA PHE A 91 -15.47 -11.58 8.11
C PHE A 91 -14.08 -12.16 7.85
N ALA A 92 -13.92 -13.00 6.82
CA ALA A 92 -12.64 -13.61 6.47
C ALA A 92 -11.55 -12.58 6.13
N VAL A 93 -11.88 -11.49 5.42
CA VAL A 93 -10.92 -10.39 5.16
C VAL A 93 -10.46 -9.73 6.47
N GLN A 94 -11.39 -9.49 7.40
CA GLN A 94 -11.08 -8.87 8.69
C GLN A 94 -10.22 -9.80 9.55
N GLU A 95 -10.54 -11.09 9.60
CA GLU A 95 -9.76 -12.09 10.33
C GLU A 95 -8.34 -12.20 9.78
N TRP A 96 -8.17 -12.29 8.46
CA TRP A 96 -6.84 -12.35 7.85
C TRP A 96 -6.01 -11.09 8.09
N ARG A 97 -6.66 -9.92 8.13
CA ARG A 97 -5.99 -8.69 8.50
C ARG A 97 -5.51 -8.76 9.96
N SER A 98 -6.37 -9.20 10.89
CA SER A 98 -6.02 -9.35 12.30
C SER A 98 -4.90 -10.37 12.51
N VAL A 99 -4.92 -11.50 11.79
CA VAL A 99 -3.86 -12.52 11.81
C VAL A 99 -2.53 -11.93 11.36
N LEU A 100 -2.49 -11.26 10.20
CA LEU A 100 -1.25 -10.66 9.71
C LEU A 100 -0.74 -9.56 10.65
N GLU A 101 -1.62 -8.69 11.14
CA GLU A 101 -1.24 -7.66 12.12
C GLU A 101 -0.64 -8.30 13.40
N GLY A 102 -1.26 -9.36 13.92
CA GLY A 102 -0.76 -10.10 15.08
C GLY A 102 0.58 -10.81 14.84
N VAL A 103 0.79 -11.37 13.65
CA VAL A 103 2.07 -11.96 13.24
C VAL A 103 3.16 -10.90 13.19
N TRP A 104 2.90 -9.75 12.54
CA TRP A 104 3.88 -8.67 12.46
C TRP A 104 4.25 -8.11 13.82
N ASP A 105 3.26 -7.88 14.68
CA ASP A 105 3.51 -7.35 16.01
C ASP A 105 4.26 -8.36 16.89
N THR A 106 3.94 -9.66 16.78
CA THR A 106 4.68 -10.73 17.49
C THR A 106 6.13 -10.81 17.03
N LEU A 107 6.35 -10.91 15.71
CA LEU A 107 7.69 -11.02 15.15
C LEU A 107 8.50 -9.73 15.31
N SER A 108 7.86 -8.56 15.48
CA SER A 108 8.58 -7.31 15.75
C SER A 108 9.23 -7.23 17.13
N ARG A 109 8.88 -8.15 18.03
CA ARG A 109 9.50 -8.24 19.36
C ARG A 109 10.86 -8.93 19.33
N THR A 110 11.19 -9.60 18.23
CA THR A 110 12.43 -10.36 18.05
C THR A 110 13.08 -9.98 16.70
N GLY A 111 14.41 -9.94 16.65
CA GLY A 111 15.15 -9.60 15.43
C GLY A 111 15.12 -8.12 15.03
N PHE A 112 15.79 -7.80 13.93
CA PHE A 112 15.97 -6.41 13.46
C PHE A 112 14.94 -6.07 12.36
N TRP A 113 14.22 -4.97 12.52
CA TRP A 113 13.14 -4.58 11.60
C TRP A 113 13.42 -3.30 10.84
N ILE A 114 13.18 -3.34 9.53
CA ILE A 114 13.31 -2.20 8.62
C ILE A 114 11.95 -1.95 7.97
N ASN A 115 11.22 -0.90 8.30
CA ASN A 115 11.21 -0.27 9.62
C ASN A 115 10.36 -1.13 10.58
N PRO A 116 10.50 -0.96 11.90
CA PRO A 116 9.56 -1.55 12.84
C PRO A 116 8.11 -1.17 12.48
N ARG A 117 7.17 -2.11 12.60
CA ARG A 117 5.77 -1.92 12.19
C ARG A 117 5.13 -0.67 12.79
N SER A 118 5.36 -0.43 14.08
CA SER A 118 4.85 0.74 14.80
C SER A 118 5.39 2.06 14.23
N ALA A 119 6.67 2.10 13.85
CA ALA A 119 7.29 3.25 13.21
C ALA A 119 6.72 3.50 11.81
N ALA A 120 6.57 2.44 11.01
CA ALA A 120 5.93 2.53 9.69
C ALA A 120 4.48 3.07 9.79
N ARG A 121 3.66 2.57 10.73
CA ARG A 121 2.30 3.08 10.95
C ARG A 121 2.26 4.56 11.32
N ARG A 122 3.14 5.00 12.22
CA ARG A 122 3.24 6.43 12.58
C ARG A 122 3.64 7.26 11.36
N ALA A 123 4.56 6.74 10.55
CA ALA A 123 5.02 7.40 9.35
C ALA A 123 3.93 7.52 8.27
N GLU A 124 2.87 6.70 8.26
CA GLU A 124 1.74 6.88 7.33
C GLU A 124 0.86 8.11 7.66
N SER A 125 0.94 8.66 8.87
CA SER A 125 0.15 9.82 9.27
C SER A 125 0.72 11.10 8.67
N LYS A 126 0.12 11.58 7.57
CA LYS A 126 0.45 12.89 6.98
C LYS A 126 0.45 14.02 8.02
N PRO A 127 -0.55 14.15 8.92
CA PRO A 127 -0.48 15.14 10.00
C PRO A 127 0.78 15.02 10.86
N ALA A 128 1.16 13.79 11.24
CA ALA A 128 2.38 13.55 12.02
C ALA A 128 3.65 13.88 11.24
N GLN A 129 3.71 13.52 9.95
CA GLN A 129 4.81 13.88 9.05
C GLN A 129 4.99 15.41 8.96
N LEU A 130 3.90 16.15 8.75
CA LEU A 130 3.93 17.61 8.62
C LEU A 130 4.33 18.30 9.93
N ALA A 131 3.80 17.80 11.06
CA ALA A 131 4.19 18.29 12.38
C ALA A 131 5.68 18.04 12.66
N ALA A 132 6.19 16.86 12.30
CA ALA A 132 7.62 16.55 12.42
C ALA A 132 8.48 17.43 11.51
N ALA A 133 8.07 17.62 10.25
CA ALA A 133 8.77 18.47 9.28
C ALA A 133 8.88 19.93 9.75
N ARG A 134 7.78 20.51 10.26
CA ARG A 134 7.79 21.86 10.84
C ARG A 134 8.73 21.98 12.05
N ARG A 135 8.75 20.96 12.91
CA ARG A 135 9.59 20.95 14.12
C ARG A 135 11.08 21.01 13.79
N VAL A 136 11.49 20.45 12.65
CA VAL A 136 12.89 20.48 12.18
C VAL A 136 13.16 21.61 11.18
N GLY A 137 12.23 22.55 11.00
CA GLY A 137 12.42 23.73 10.15
C GLY A 137 12.28 23.48 8.65
N LEU A 138 11.68 22.35 8.22
CA LEU A 138 11.36 22.14 6.81
C LEU A 138 10.19 23.04 6.39
N ASP A 139 10.28 23.60 5.19
CA ASP A 139 9.18 24.36 4.59
C ASP A 139 8.03 23.40 4.22
N VAL A 140 6.83 23.68 4.73
CA VAL A 140 5.66 22.81 4.58
C VAL A 140 4.54 23.59 3.90
N PRO A 141 4.09 23.19 2.70
CA PRO A 141 3.04 23.89 1.96
C PRO A 141 1.76 24.07 2.80
N PRO A 142 1.08 25.24 2.71
CA PRO A 142 -0.17 25.50 3.44
C PRO A 142 -1.33 24.54 3.13
N MET A 143 -1.28 23.83 1.99
CA MET A 143 -2.39 23.04 1.44
C MET A 143 -2.83 21.83 2.29
N LEU A 144 -2.01 21.32 3.21
CA LEU A 144 -2.39 20.18 4.06
C LEU A 144 -2.93 20.59 5.44
N GLN A 145 -3.09 21.89 5.72
CA GLN A 145 -3.62 22.35 7.00
C GLN A 145 -5.11 22.01 7.23
N ARG A 146 -5.88 21.72 6.17
CA ARG A 146 -7.36 21.57 6.23
C ARG A 146 -7.89 20.23 5.69
N VAL A 147 -7.31 19.09 6.07
CA VAL A 147 -7.79 17.78 5.56
C VAL A 147 -8.86 17.11 6.43
N PHE A 148 -9.21 17.62 7.61
CA PHE A 148 -10.26 17.00 8.41
C PHE A 148 -11.32 18.02 8.85
N ALA A 149 -12.49 17.86 8.23
CA ALA A 149 -13.79 18.45 8.52
C ALA A 149 -13.93 19.97 8.28
N VAL A 150 -15.10 20.33 7.72
CA VAL A 150 -15.81 21.63 7.81
C VAL A 150 -15.83 22.55 6.58
N ASP A 151 -14.87 22.57 5.64
CA ASP A 151 -14.94 23.58 4.55
C ASP A 151 -15.56 23.12 3.22
N VAL A 152 -15.69 21.81 2.94
CA VAL A 152 -16.31 21.35 1.67
C VAL A 152 -17.83 21.54 1.70
N LEU A 153 -18.44 21.53 2.89
CA LEU A 153 -19.88 21.73 3.08
C LEU A 153 -20.22 23.15 3.51
N THR A 154 -19.28 24.08 3.42
CA THR A 154 -19.50 25.49 3.74
C THR A 154 -19.36 26.31 2.47
N CYS A 155 -20.40 27.06 2.12
CA CYS A 155 -20.37 27.89 0.92
C CYS A 155 -19.31 29.00 1.08
N PRO A 156 -18.28 29.10 0.22
CA PRO A 156 -17.25 30.12 0.35
C PRO A 156 -17.77 31.55 0.12
N ARG A 157 -19.01 31.68 -0.37
CA ARG A 157 -19.65 32.98 -0.64
C ARG A 157 -20.55 33.46 0.50
N CYS A 158 -21.32 32.56 1.12
CA CYS A 158 -22.31 32.95 2.14
C CYS A 158 -22.09 32.30 3.51
N MET A 159 -21.06 31.46 3.66
CA MET A 159 -20.74 30.73 4.88
C MET A 159 -21.85 29.79 5.40
N GLY A 160 -22.90 29.55 4.61
CA GLY A 160 -23.98 28.63 4.94
C GLY A 160 -23.69 27.17 4.58
N PRO A 161 -24.49 26.21 5.10
CA PRO A 161 -24.32 24.79 4.83
C PRO A 161 -24.65 24.43 3.38
N MET A 162 -23.80 23.61 2.75
CA MET A 162 -24.02 23.02 1.43
C MET A 162 -24.44 21.55 1.58
N SER A 163 -25.32 21.09 0.69
CA SER A 163 -25.73 19.68 0.62
C SER A 163 -24.90 18.93 -0.42
N LEU A 164 -24.43 17.73 -0.07
CA LEU A 164 -23.82 16.80 -1.02
C LEU A 164 -24.90 16.29 -1.97
N LYS A 165 -24.81 16.67 -3.25
CA LYS A 165 -25.75 16.23 -4.30
C LYS A 165 -25.41 14.86 -4.87
N LYS A 166 -24.12 14.55 -5.05
CA LYS A 166 -23.63 13.28 -5.61
C LYS A 166 -22.16 13.07 -5.25
N VAL A 167 -21.79 11.83 -4.94
CA VAL A 167 -20.40 11.38 -4.90
C VAL A 167 -20.11 10.64 -6.21
N ALA A 168 -19.04 11.01 -6.91
CA ALA A 168 -18.60 10.36 -8.14
C ALA A 168 -17.23 9.73 -7.91
N ASN A 169 -17.17 8.40 -7.97
CA ASN A 169 -15.97 7.61 -7.68
C ASN A 169 -15.52 6.75 -8.87
N THR A 170 -16.25 6.78 -9.99
CA THR A 170 -15.86 6.14 -11.25
C THR A 170 -15.41 7.21 -12.25
N PRO A 171 -14.47 6.89 -13.16
CA PRO A 171 -14.02 7.84 -14.19
C PRO A 171 -15.18 8.45 -14.99
N ASP A 172 -16.16 7.63 -15.38
CA ASP A 172 -17.33 8.08 -16.15
C ASP A 172 -18.24 9.01 -15.34
N ASP A 173 -18.48 8.71 -14.06
CA ASP A 173 -19.28 9.59 -13.21
C ASP A 173 -18.57 10.92 -12.93
N ILE A 174 -17.25 10.89 -12.76
CA ILE A 174 -16.44 12.09 -12.59
C ILE A 174 -16.55 12.95 -13.85
N ALA A 175 -16.35 12.36 -15.03
CA ALA A 175 -16.46 13.07 -16.31
C ALA A 175 -17.85 13.70 -16.50
N ARG A 176 -18.92 12.96 -16.21
CA ARG A 176 -20.31 13.46 -16.27
C ARG A 176 -20.55 14.63 -15.31
N VAL A 177 -20.05 14.56 -14.08
CA VAL A 177 -20.22 15.62 -13.08
C VAL A 177 -19.45 16.88 -13.49
N LEU A 178 -18.20 16.72 -13.95
CA LEU A 178 -17.37 17.84 -14.41
C LEU A 178 -17.97 18.54 -15.63
N ALA A 179 -18.53 17.78 -16.58
CA ALA A 179 -19.22 18.34 -17.74
C ALA A 179 -20.39 19.26 -17.34
N LYS A 180 -21.20 18.86 -16.34
CA LYS A 180 -22.34 19.67 -15.86
C LYS A 180 -21.93 21.01 -15.25
N VAL A 181 -20.71 21.14 -14.74
CA VAL A 181 -20.18 22.39 -14.16
C VAL A 181 -19.25 23.14 -15.11
N GLY A 182 -19.22 22.77 -16.40
CA GLY A 182 -18.38 23.44 -17.40
C GLY A 182 -16.88 23.13 -17.27
N LEU A 183 -16.51 22.15 -16.47
CA LEU A 183 -15.13 21.66 -16.26
C LEU A 183 -14.88 20.32 -16.97
N GLY A 184 -15.75 19.95 -17.91
CA GLY A 184 -15.60 18.71 -18.69
C GLY A 184 -14.26 18.67 -19.45
N PRO A 185 -13.87 17.46 -19.91
CA PRO A 185 -12.64 17.31 -20.69
C PRO A 185 -12.63 18.29 -21.86
N ARG A 186 -11.61 19.15 -21.88
CA ARG A 186 -11.38 20.08 -22.97
C ARG A 186 -10.97 19.25 -24.19
N THR A 187 -11.51 19.57 -25.36
CA THR A 187 -11.05 18.95 -26.61
C THR A 187 -9.53 19.07 -26.69
N PRO A 188 -8.79 18.01 -27.05
CA PRO A 188 -7.35 18.12 -27.24
C PRO A 188 -7.08 19.34 -28.14
N PRO A 189 -6.09 20.18 -27.82
CA PRO A 189 -5.71 21.25 -28.73
C PRO A 189 -5.45 20.64 -30.10
N ARG A 190 -5.99 21.27 -31.16
CA ARG A 190 -5.75 20.80 -32.54
C ARG A 190 -4.23 20.61 -32.70
N PRO A 191 -3.78 19.46 -33.23
CA PRO A 191 -2.37 19.26 -33.53
C PRO A 191 -1.87 20.47 -34.32
N ARG A 192 -0.76 21.05 -33.88
CA ARG A 192 -0.10 22.07 -34.70
C ARG A 192 0.38 21.37 -35.97
N ALA A 193 0.10 21.96 -37.13
CA ALA A 193 0.68 21.48 -38.37
C ALA A 193 2.21 21.39 -38.20
N ALA A 194 2.78 20.26 -38.60
CA ALA A 194 4.23 20.09 -38.59
C ALA A 194 4.88 21.24 -39.39
N PRO A 195 5.94 21.87 -38.86
CA PRO A 195 6.72 22.83 -39.63
C PRO A 195 7.19 22.18 -40.95
N PRO A 196 7.27 22.95 -42.06
CA PRO A 196 7.73 22.41 -43.34
C PRO A 196 9.09 21.72 -43.20
N GLY A 197 9.16 20.43 -43.54
CA GLY A 197 10.39 19.62 -43.49
C GLY A 197 10.57 18.74 -42.25
N GLN A 198 9.64 18.76 -41.29
CA GLN A 198 9.70 17.88 -40.12
C GLN A 198 8.70 16.72 -40.25
N LEU A 199 9.18 15.47 -40.20
CA LEU A 199 8.34 14.27 -40.22
C LEU A 199 7.58 14.13 -38.89
N GLU A 200 6.28 13.87 -38.96
CA GLU A 200 5.45 13.55 -37.79
C GLU A 200 5.76 12.12 -37.33
N LEU A 201 6.12 11.95 -36.05
CA LEU A 201 6.36 10.63 -35.49
C LEU A 201 5.02 10.04 -35.06
N GLU A 202 4.56 9.01 -35.78
CA GLU A 202 3.39 8.22 -35.39
C GLU A 202 3.72 7.39 -34.14
N PHE A 203 3.30 7.88 -32.97
CA PHE A 203 3.27 7.03 -31.79
C PHE A 203 1.98 6.20 -31.82
N ALA A 204 2.15 4.91 -32.08
CA ALA A 204 1.06 3.94 -32.06
C ALA A 204 0.35 3.93 -30.69
N ALA A 205 -0.98 3.96 -30.73
CA ALA A 205 -1.86 3.87 -29.56
C ALA A 205 -1.99 2.43 -29.05
#